data_AF-S4NPT2-F1
#
_entry.id   AF-S4NPT2-F1
#
_cell.length_a   1.000
_cell.length_b   1.000
_cell.length_c   1.000
_cell.angle_alpha   90.00
_cell.angle_beta   90.00
_cell.angle_gamma   90.00
#
_symmetry.space_group_name_H-M   'P 1'
#
loop_
_entity.id
_entity.type
_entity.pdbx_description
1 polymer ?
#
loop_
_entity_poly.entity_id
_entity_poly.type
_entity_poly.pdbx_seq_one_letter_code
_entity_poly.pdbx_strand_id
1 'polypeptide(L)'
;MDSSVKSVTNMCLAQTKRFQAPYKTDCQKVGEAFYNLGNALSLDEGTVISTSKLTSAIKLTGGAYIEIGRMYEEQPKYDWEPLGDKFHLYKGIVGSFPDVLANHKAAVQKKRECERLTAEHKMEVAQLNEVLRRTDVISYALLAEINHFKQERTVDLKATMQKFLRQQITFYKKIVDKLEMTLQQYDE
;
A
#
# COMPACT_ATOMS: atom_id res chain seq x y z
N MET A 1 -13.55 5.31 8.80
CA MET A 1 -13.11 4.62 7.57
C MET A 1 -12.32 5.57 6.67
N ASP A 2 -12.88 6.73 6.30
CA ASP A 2 -12.16 7.75 5.49
C ASP A 2 -10.78 8.11 6.07
N SER A 3 -10.70 8.42 7.37
CA SER A 3 -9.44 8.70 8.07
C SER A 3 -8.44 7.55 7.99
N SER A 4 -8.90 6.32 8.20
CA SER A 4 -8.07 5.11 8.15
C SER A 4 -7.53 4.86 6.73
N VAL A 5 -8.36 5.02 5.71
CA VAL A 5 -7.95 4.84 4.30
C VAL A 5 -6.91 5.90 3.93
N LYS A 6 -7.13 7.17 4.28
CA LYS A 6 -6.15 8.25 4.08
C LYS A 6 -4.84 7.97 4.78
N SER A 7 -4.87 7.47 6.02
CA SER A 7 -3.68 7.10 6.77
C SER A 7 -2.87 6.02 6.05
N VAL A 8 -3.52 4.96 5.57
CA VAL A 8 -2.85 3.89 4.83
C VAL A 8 -2.29 4.37 3.49
N THR A 9 -3.05 5.16 2.72
CA THR A 9 -2.55 5.75 1.46
C THR A 9 -1.30 6.58 1.69
N ASN A 10 -1.31 7.47 2.70
CA ASN A 10 -0.17 8.32 3.02
C ASN A 10 1.05 7.49 3.47
N MET A 11 0.80 6.43 4.25
CA MET A 11 1.85 5.51 4.67
C MET A 11 2.49 4.78 3.48
N CYS A 12 1.69 4.28 2.53
CA CYS A 12 2.22 3.63 1.32
C CYS A 12 3.11 4.59 0.52
N LEU A 13 2.66 5.83 0.31
CA LEU A 13 3.45 6.86 -0.37
C LEU A 13 4.77 7.17 0.37
N ALA A 14 4.72 7.25 1.70
CA ALA A 14 5.91 7.47 2.51
C ALA A 14 6.88 6.28 2.43
N GLN A 15 6.38 5.05 2.46
CA GLN A 15 7.20 3.85 2.34
C GLN A 15 7.83 3.70 0.96
N THR A 16 7.08 3.94 -0.13
CA THR A 16 7.64 3.96 -1.49
C THR A 16 8.85 4.89 -1.57
N LYS A 17 8.73 6.12 -1.07
CA LYS A 17 9.85 7.08 -1.04
C LYS A 17 11.02 6.61 -0.17
N ARG A 18 10.73 6.01 0.99
CA ARG A 18 11.77 5.49 1.90
C ARG A 18 12.58 4.35 1.28
N PHE A 19 11.92 3.47 0.54
CA PHE A 19 12.56 2.37 -0.18
C PHE A 19 13.44 2.89 -1.33
N GLN A 20 12.91 3.82 -2.13
CA GLN A 20 13.61 4.35 -3.30
C GLN A 20 14.84 5.21 -2.96
N ALA A 21 14.85 5.93 -1.85
CA ALA A 21 15.94 6.87 -1.53
C ALA A 21 16.72 6.48 -0.26
N PRO A 22 16.19 6.62 0.97
CA PRO A 22 16.91 6.29 2.20
C PRO A 22 17.52 4.89 2.23
N TYR A 23 16.73 3.83 2.00
CA TYR A 23 17.24 2.46 2.10
C TYR A 23 18.28 2.14 1.05
N LYS A 24 18.06 2.58 -0.20
CA LYS A 24 19.07 2.49 -1.25
C LYS A 24 20.38 3.16 -0.83
N THR A 25 20.28 4.41 -0.36
CA THR A 25 21.45 5.23 0.01
C THR A 25 22.23 4.60 1.17
N ASP A 26 21.54 4.10 2.18
CA ASP A 26 22.17 3.47 3.33
C ASP A 26 22.89 2.18 2.95
N CYS A 27 22.27 1.33 2.12
CA CYS A 27 22.91 0.14 1.57
C CYS A 27 24.13 0.48 0.69
N GLN A 28 24.04 1.53 -0.13
CA GLN A 28 25.18 1.99 -0.95
C GLN A 28 26.36 2.43 -0.09
N LYS A 29 26.13 3.22 0.96
CA LYS A 29 27.18 3.65 1.89
C LYS A 29 27.86 2.48 2.58
N VAL A 30 27.09 1.47 3.00
CA VAL A 30 27.65 0.24 3.56
C VAL A 30 28.53 -0.47 2.53
N GLY A 31 28.03 -0.60 1.30
CA GLY A 31 28.77 -1.25 0.21
C GLY A 31 30.09 -0.53 -0.13
N GLU A 32 30.06 0.80 -0.23
CA GLU A 32 31.23 1.65 -0.48
C GLU A 32 32.27 1.53 0.64
N ALA A 33 31.84 1.47 1.90
CA ALA A 33 32.75 1.28 3.03
C ALA A 33 33.51 -0.05 2.93
N PHE A 34 32.82 -1.15 2.59
CA PHE A 34 33.47 -2.45 2.38
C PHE A 34 34.39 -2.46 1.16
N TYR A 35 34.00 -1.83 0.05
CA TYR A 35 34.90 -1.67 -1.11
C TYR A 35 36.18 -0.90 -0.76
N ASN A 36 36.05 0.20 -0.03
CA ASN A 36 37.19 1.01 0.40
C ASN A 36 38.12 0.23 1.33
N LEU A 37 37.56 -0.53 2.27
CA LEU A 37 38.33 -1.43 3.12
C LEU A 37 39.09 -2.47 2.29
N GLY A 38 38.40 -3.16 1.36
CA GLY A 38 39.05 -4.12 0.48
C GLY A 38 40.14 -3.49 -0.38
N ASN A 39 39.96 -2.26 -0.86
CA ASN A 39 41.01 -1.56 -1.61
C ASN A 39 42.23 -1.21 -0.74
N ALA A 40 42.00 -0.74 0.49
CA ALA A 40 43.09 -0.44 1.43
C ALA A 40 43.91 -1.70 1.76
N LEU A 41 43.22 -2.84 2.01
CA LEU A 41 43.88 -4.12 2.25
C LEU A 41 44.70 -4.56 1.03
N SER A 42 44.18 -4.41 -0.19
CA SER A 42 44.91 -4.77 -1.43
C SER A 42 46.23 -4.02 -1.59
N LEU A 43 46.37 -2.81 -1.02
CA LEU A 43 47.58 -1.99 -1.14
C LEU A 43 48.68 -2.41 -0.15
N ASP A 44 48.31 -3.09 0.94
CA ASP A 44 49.23 -3.57 1.99
C ASP A 44 49.76 -5.01 1.71
N GLU A 45 49.20 -5.68 0.70
CA GLU A 45 49.35 -7.11 0.39
C GLU A 45 50.67 -7.52 -0.29
N GLY A 46 51.83 -7.02 0.14
CA GLY A 46 53.13 -7.49 -0.36
C GLY A 46 53.22 -9.04 -0.48
N THR A 47 53.27 -9.57 -1.72
CA THR A 47 53.56 -10.96 -2.14
C THR A 47 52.82 -12.16 -1.49
N VAL A 48 51.88 -11.99 -0.56
CA VAL A 48 51.20 -13.12 0.11
C VAL A 48 49.85 -13.43 -0.55
N ILE A 49 49.71 -14.64 -1.11
CA ILE A 49 48.52 -15.09 -1.87
C ILE A 49 47.28 -15.28 -0.97
N SER A 50 47.45 -15.57 0.33
CA SER A 50 46.34 -15.86 1.26
C SER A 50 45.48 -14.64 1.60
N THR A 51 46.05 -13.43 1.52
CA THR A 51 45.33 -12.18 1.83
C THR A 51 44.43 -11.74 0.68
N SER A 52 44.78 -12.09 -0.57
CA SER A 52 44.03 -11.67 -1.75
C SER A 52 42.61 -12.25 -1.82
N LYS A 53 42.38 -13.47 -1.30
CA LYS A 53 41.06 -14.11 -1.24
C LYS A 53 40.13 -13.40 -0.26
N LEU A 54 40.60 -13.14 0.96
CA LEU A 54 39.86 -12.39 1.97
C LEU A 54 39.51 -10.98 1.45
N THR A 55 40.48 -10.30 0.85
CA THR A 55 40.29 -8.98 0.28
C THR A 55 39.27 -8.97 -0.86
N SER A 56 39.27 -10.00 -1.71
CA SER A 56 38.24 -10.20 -2.73
C SER A 56 36.85 -10.40 -2.11
N ALA A 57 36.72 -11.28 -1.11
CA ALA A 57 35.46 -11.53 -0.42
C ALA A 57 34.89 -10.26 0.24
N ILE A 58 35.73 -9.43 0.85
CA ILE A 58 35.33 -8.12 1.41
C ILE A 58 34.78 -7.18 0.31
N LYS A 59 35.42 -7.12 -0.86
CA LYS A 59 34.90 -6.32 -1.98
C LYS A 59 33.57 -6.87 -2.50
N LEU A 60 33.40 -8.20 -2.53
CA LEU A 60 32.15 -8.85 -2.92
C LEU A 60 31.01 -8.53 -1.93
N THR A 61 31.30 -8.48 -0.62
CA THR A 61 30.35 -7.96 0.39
C THR A 61 29.94 -6.52 0.08
N GLY A 62 30.88 -5.67 -0.34
CA GLY A 62 30.58 -4.34 -0.83
C GLY A 62 29.57 -4.34 -1.99
N GLY A 63 29.82 -5.18 -3.00
CA GLY A 63 28.95 -5.35 -4.17
C GLY A 63 27.55 -5.85 -3.80
N ALA A 64 27.47 -6.82 -2.88
CA ALA A 64 26.20 -7.37 -2.40
C ALA A 64 25.32 -6.30 -1.77
N TYR A 65 25.88 -5.44 -0.91
CA TYR A 65 25.13 -4.34 -0.30
C TYR A 65 24.66 -3.29 -1.32
N ILE A 66 25.48 -2.95 -2.32
CA ILE A 66 25.05 -2.06 -3.42
C ILE A 66 23.88 -2.66 -4.19
N GLU A 67 23.93 -3.96 -4.48
CA GLU A 67 22.85 -4.66 -5.17
C GLU A 67 21.57 -4.73 -4.32
N ILE A 68 21.69 -5.02 -3.02
CA ILE A 68 20.57 -4.95 -2.08
C ILE A 68 19.95 -3.55 -2.09
N GLY A 69 20.75 -2.49 -2.16
CA GLY A 69 20.26 -1.12 -2.32
C GLY A 69 19.40 -0.92 -3.59
N ARG A 70 19.82 -1.49 -4.72
CA ARG A 70 19.00 -1.51 -5.96
C ARG A 70 17.73 -2.34 -5.80
N MET A 71 17.80 -3.46 -5.09
CA MET A 71 16.60 -4.25 -4.78
C MET A 71 15.59 -3.45 -3.97
N TYR A 72 16.02 -2.67 -2.98
CA TYR A 72 15.14 -1.74 -2.24
C TYR A 72 14.52 -0.68 -3.15
N GLU A 73 15.28 -0.11 -4.08
CA GLU A 73 14.78 0.89 -5.02
C GLU A 73 13.67 0.36 -5.93
N GLU A 74 13.84 -0.86 -6.43
CA GLU A 74 12.93 -1.50 -7.37
C GLU A 74 11.72 -2.14 -6.69
N GLN A 75 11.77 -2.39 -5.38
CA GLN A 75 10.75 -3.16 -4.66
C GLN A 75 9.35 -2.52 -4.65
N PRO A 76 9.18 -1.19 -4.41
CA PRO A 76 7.86 -0.59 -4.21
C PRO A 76 6.83 -0.85 -5.30
N LYS A 77 7.25 -1.00 -6.56
CA LYS A 77 6.35 -1.28 -7.70
C LYS A 77 5.63 -2.63 -7.60
N TYR A 78 6.13 -3.55 -6.76
CA TYR A 78 5.55 -4.87 -6.58
C TYR A 78 4.58 -4.94 -5.40
N ASP A 79 4.75 -4.10 -4.38
CA ASP A 79 4.01 -4.17 -3.12
C ASP A 79 3.38 -2.84 -2.66
N TRP A 80 4.18 -1.84 -2.32
CA TRP A 80 3.73 -0.58 -1.74
C TRP A 80 2.91 0.26 -2.69
N GLU A 81 3.31 0.35 -3.96
CA GLU A 81 2.56 1.09 -4.98
C GLU A 81 1.20 0.42 -5.28
N PRO A 82 1.11 -0.90 -5.59
CA PRO A 82 -0.19 -1.56 -5.75
C PRO A 82 -1.10 -1.49 -4.52
N LEU A 83 -0.52 -1.55 -3.32
CA LEU A 83 -1.28 -1.36 -2.08
C LEU A 83 -1.82 0.08 -1.98
N GLY A 84 -0.98 1.06 -2.26
CA GLY A 84 -1.32 2.48 -2.29
C GLY A 84 -2.45 2.78 -3.28
N ASP A 85 -2.37 2.24 -4.49
CA ASP A 85 -3.38 2.40 -5.54
C ASP A 85 -4.75 1.87 -5.11
N LYS A 86 -4.78 0.66 -4.51
CA LYS A 86 -6.01 0.08 -3.98
C LYS A 86 -6.61 0.98 -2.90
N PHE A 87 -5.83 1.45 -1.93
CA PHE A 87 -6.36 2.36 -0.90
C PHE A 87 -6.74 3.74 -1.47
N HIS A 88 -6.09 4.22 -2.52
CA HIS A 88 -6.50 5.44 -3.22
C HIS A 88 -7.88 5.29 -3.87
N LEU A 89 -8.17 4.14 -4.48
CA LEU A 89 -9.52 3.83 -5.00
C LEU A 89 -10.57 3.86 -3.88
N TYR A 90 -10.30 3.18 -2.76
CA TYR A 90 -11.20 3.19 -1.59
C TYR A 90 -11.37 4.59 -1.01
N LYS A 91 -10.36 5.47 -1.10
CA LYS A 91 -10.48 6.87 -0.66
C LYS A 91 -11.54 7.60 -1.49
N GLY A 92 -11.56 7.39 -2.81
CA GLY A 92 -12.57 7.96 -3.70
C GLY A 92 -13.97 7.45 -3.39
N ILE A 93 -14.13 6.12 -3.26
CA ILE A 93 -15.42 5.49 -2.96
C ILE A 93 -15.95 5.95 -1.59
N VAL A 94 -15.12 5.89 -0.54
CA VAL A 94 -15.53 6.30 0.81
C VAL A 94 -15.83 7.81 0.86
N GLY A 95 -15.16 8.60 0.04
CA GLY A 95 -15.37 10.04 -0.08
C GLY A 95 -16.74 10.44 -0.64
N SER A 96 -17.43 9.57 -1.39
CA SER A 96 -18.75 9.88 -1.96
C SER A 96 -19.93 9.55 -1.02
N PHE A 97 -19.73 8.65 -0.06
CA PHE A 97 -20.80 8.23 0.87
C PHE A 97 -21.43 9.38 1.68
N PRO A 98 -20.70 10.41 2.16
CA PRO A 98 -21.33 11.54 2.84
C PRO A 98 -22.45 12.21 2.03
N ASP A 99 -22.22 12.46 0.74
CA ASP A 99 -23.19 13.09 -0.14
C ASP A 99 -24.36 12.16 -0.46
N VAL A 100 -24.08 10.87 -0.69
CA VAL A 100 -25.12 9.85 -0.90
C VAL A 100 -26.04 9.74 0.32
N LEU A 101 -25.47 9.72 1.52
CA LEU A 101 -26.21 9.68 2.78
C LEU A 101 -26.99 10.98 3.03
N ALA A 102 -26.43 12.14 2.65
CA ALA A 102 -27.13 13.42 2.74
C ALA A 102 -28.36 13.45 1.83
N ASN A 103 -28.26 12.94 0.60
CA ASN A 103 -29.39 12.83 -0.32
C ASN A 103 -30.48 11.90 0.20
N HIS A 104 -30.11 10.74 0.77
CA HIS A 104 -31.08 9.85 1.41
C HIS A 104 -31.77 10.51 2.61
N LYS A 105 -31.00 11.19 3.47
CA LYS A 105 -31.55 11.93 4.61
C LYS A 105 -32.54 13.02 4.17
N ALA A 106 -32.22 13.75 3.11
CA ALA A 106 -33.11 14.77 2.54
C ALA A 106 -34.41 14.15 2.01
N ALA A 107 -34.34 13.00 1.32
CA ALA A 107 -35.53 12.27 0.87
C ALA A 107 -36.43 11.84 2.04
N VAL A 108 -35.84 11.30 3.11
CA VAL A 108 -36.57 10.92 4.34
C VAL A 108 -37.20 12.13 5.03
N GLN A 109 -36.50 13.26 5.10
CA GLN A 109 -37.05 14.50 5.64
C GLN A 109 -38.24 15.01 4.79
N LYS A 110 -38.13 14.94 3.46
CA LYS A 110 -39.21 15.34 2.56
C LYS A 110 -40.43 14.44 2.71
N LYS A 111 -40.23 13.12 2.86
CA LYS A 111 -41.31 12.17 3.18
C LYS A 111 -42.08 12.60 4.44
N ARG A 112 -41.38 12.92 5.54
CA ARG A 112 -42.01 13.35 6.80
C ARG A 112 -42.78 14.68 6.65
N GLU A 113 -42.23 15.61 5.89
CA GLU A 113 -42.91 16.88 5.59
C GLU A 113 -44.22 16.64 4.81
N CYS A 114 -44.16 15.78 3.79
CA CYS A 114 -45.32 15.37 3.00
C CYS A 114 -46.38 14.65 3.86
N GLU A 115 -45.98 13.72 4.74
CA GLU A 115 -46.88 13.07 5.69
C GLU A 115 -47.63 14.09 6.57
N ARG A 116 -46.91 15.11 7.08
CA ARG A 116 -47.52 16.21 7.86
C ARG A 116 -48.49 17.05 7.03
N LEU A 117 -48.11 17.44 5.81
CA LEU A 117 -48.96 18.26 4.93
C LEU A 117 -50.25 17.53 4.55
N THR A 118 -50.19 16.22 4.29
CA THR A 118 -51.40 15.42 4.05
C THR A 118 -52.28 15.33 5.29
N ALA A 119 -51.70 15.16 6.49
CA ALA A 119 -52.46 15.16 7.75
C ALA A 119 -53.17 16.50 8.03
N GLU A 120 -52.59 17.61 7.57
CA GLU A 120 -53.20 18.95 7.63
C GLU A 120 -54.15 19.26 6.46
N HIS A 121 -54.47 18.28 5.60
CA HIS A 121 -55.27 18.42 4.38
C HIS A 121 -54.71 19.44 3.37
N LYS A 122 -53.40 19.69 3.40
CA LYS A 122 -52.69 20.62 2.48
C LYS A 122 -52.02 19.91 1.30
N MET A 123 -52.12 18.58 1.21
CA MET A 123 -51.56 17.78 0.12
C MET A 123 -52.40 16.53 -0.12
N GLU A 124 -52.59 16.14 -1.38
CA GLU A 124 -53.37 14.96 -1.73
C GLU A 124 -52.66 13.65 -1.34
N VAL A 125 -53.46 12.64 -0.95
CA VAL A 125 -52.96 11.31 -0.60
C VAL A 125 -52.23 10.65 -1.79
N ALA A 126 -52.69 10.88 -3.01
CA ALA A 126 -52.05 10.35 -4.22
C ALA A 126 -50.61 10.88 -4.38
N GLN A 127 -50.38 12.16 -4.08
CA GLN A 127 -49.04 12.77 -4.10
C GLN A 127 -48.15 12.20 -2.99
N LEU A 128 -48.70 11.98 -1.79
CA LEU A 128 -47.98 11.32 -0.70
C LEU A 128 -47.51 9.92 -1.10
N ASN A 129 -48.39 9.11 -1.71
CA ASN A 129 -48.06 7.75 -2.14
C ASN A 129 -46.88 7.71 -3.13
N GLU A 130 -46.78 8.68 -4.02
CA GLU A 130 -45.65 8.77 -4.94
C GLU A 130 -44.34 9.13 -4.22
N VAL A 131 -44.39 10.05 -3.25
CA VAL A 131 -43.22 10.40 -2.42
C VAL A 131 -42.75 9.19 -1.60
N LEU A 132 -43.69 8.42 -1.03
CA LEU A 132 -43.40 7.18 -0.30
C LEU A 132 -42.67 6.18 -1.21
N ARG A 133 -43.24 5.88 -2.39
CA ARG A 133 -42.66 4.96 -3.36
C ARG A 133 -41.23 5.36 -3.77
N ARG A 134 -41.01 6.63 -4.08
CA ARG A 134 -39.67 7.14 -4.46
C ARG A 134 -38.68 7.05 -3.31
N THR A 135 -39.11 7.38 -2.09
CA THR A 135 -38.25 7.30 -0.89
C THR A 135 -37.83 5.86 -0.60
N ASP A 136 -38.74 4.91 -0.80
CA ASP A 136 -38.46 3.48 -0.64
C ASP A 136 -37.45 2.99 -1.69
N VAL A 137 -37.62 3.37 -2.96
CA VAL A 137 -36.66 3.05 -4.03
C VAL A 137 -35.26 3.57 -3.70
N ILE A 138 -35.13 4.82 -3.25
CA ILE A 138 -33.84 5.40 -2.84
C ILE A 138 -33.24 4.60 -1.66
N SER A 139 -34.06 4.23 -0.69
CA SER A 139 -33.62 3.48 0.49
C SER A 139 -33.11 2.08 0.14
N TYR A 140 -33.84 1.35 -0.72
CA TYR A 140 -33.41 0.03 -1.18
C TYR A 140 -32.17 0.09 -2.06
N ALA A 141 -32.06 1.09 -2.94
CA ALA A 141 -30.86 1.30 -3.74
C ALA A 141 -29.62 1.57 -2.86
N LEU A 142 -29.76 2.43 -1.84
CA LEU A 142 -28.68 2.69 -0.88
C LEU A 142 -28.27 1.44 -0.10
N LEU A 143 -29.25 0.64 0.36
CA LEU A 143 -28.96 -0.60 1.08
C LEU A 143 -28.24 -1.61 0.19
N ALA A 144 -28.68 -1.75 -1.07
CA ALA A 144 -28.01 -2.60 -2.06
C ALA A 144 -26.56 -2.17 -2.27
N GLU A 145 -26.31 -0.87 -2.44
CA GLU A 145 -24.97 -0.32 -2.64
C GLU A 145 -24.06 -0.52 -1.42
N ILE A 146 -24.58 -0.29 -0.20
CA ILE A 146 -23.83 -0.53 1.04
C ILE A 146 -23.44 -2.01 1.16
N ASN A 147 -24.34 -2.92 0.79
CA ASN A 147 -24.07 -4.36 0.83
C ASN A 147 -23.04 -4.76 -0.22
N HIS A 148 -23.17 -4.26 -1.45
CA HIS A 148 -22.20 -4.47 -2.52
C HIS A 148 -20.82 -3.97 -2.12
N PHE A 149 -20.72 -2.73 -1.63
CA PHE A 149 -19.48 -2.16 -1.12
C PHE A 149 -18.82 -3.02 -0.04
N LYS A 150 -19.59 -3.54 0.93
CA LYS A 150 -19.05 -4.42 1.98
C LYS A 150 -18.50 -5.73 1.43
N GLN A 151 -19.18 -6.31 0.44
CA GLN A 151 -18.78 -7.56 -0.20
C GLN A 151 -17.48 -7.36 -0.99
N GLU A 152 -17.45 -6.38 -1.89
CA GLU A 152 -16.26 -6.07 -2.70
C GLU A 152 -15.06 -5.69 -1.83
N ARG A 153 -15.27 -4.83 -0.82
CA ARG A 153 -14.23 -4.47 0.15
C ARG A 153 -13.56 -5.67 0.78
N THR A 154 -14.34 -6.69 1.14
CA THR A 154 -13.81 -7.88 1.80
C THR A 154 -12.96 -8.70 0.83
N VAL A 155 -13.40 -8.85 -0.42
CA VAL A 155 -12.69 -9.60 -1.46
C VAL A 155 -11.39 -8.87 -1.86
N ASP A 156 -11.49 -7.58 -2.17
CA ASP A 156 -10.39 -6.74 -2.61
C ASP A 156 -9.29 -6.63 -1.56
N LEU A 157 -9.64 -6.30 -0.31
CA LEU A 157 -8.65 -6.11 0.74
C LEU A 157 -7.94 -7.42 1.06
N LYS A 158 -8.67 -8.55 1.06
CA LYS A 158 -8.04 -9.87 1.22
C LYS A 158 -7.01 -10.13 0.12
N ALA A 159 -7.39 -9.98 -1.14
CA ALA A 159 -6.50 -10.22 -2.27
C ALA A 159 -5.29 -9.28 -2.27
N THR A 160 -5.52 -8.00 -1.98
CA THR A 160 -4.48 -6.96 -1.94
C THR A 160 -3.46 -7.24 -0.83
N MET A 161 -3.92 -7.55 0.38
CA MET A 161 -3.03 -7.87 1.50
C MET A 161 -2.26 -9.17 1.27
N GLN A 162 -2.88 -10.19 0.67
CA GLN A 162 -2.19 -11.42 0.30
C GLN A 162 -1.09 -11.16 -0.73
N LYS A 163 -1.35 -10.33 -1.76
CA LYS A 163 -0.34 -9.95 -2.75
C LYS A 163 0.82 -9.20 -2.10
N PHE A 164 0.52 -8.20 -1.27
CA PHE A 164 1.50 -7.41 -0.53
C PHE A 164 2.45 -8.31 0.29
N LEU A 165 1.90 -9.19 1.13
CA LEU A 165 2.70 -10.07 1.99
C LEU A 165 3.54 -11.06 1.17
N ARG A 166 3.01 -11.62 0.08
CA ARG A 166 3.77 -12.51 -0.80
C ARG A 166 4.97 -11.81 -1.44
N GLN A 167 4.80 -10.55 -1.84
CA GLN A 167 5.89 -9.76 -2.43
C GLN A 167 6.94 -9.39 -1.38
N GLN A 168 6.53 -8.99 -0.18
CA GLN A 168 7.45 -8.76 0.94
C GLN A 168 8.25 -10.02 1.32
N ILE A 169 7.61 -11.18 1.42
CA ILE A 169 8.29 -12.46 1.66
C ILE A 169 9.32 -12.75 0.56
N THR A 170 8.91 -12.59 -0.70
CA THR A 170 9.80 -12.83 -1.85
C THR A 170 11.00 -11.89 -1.84
N PHE A 171 10.78 -10.62 -1.50
CA PHE A 171 11.83 -9.61 -1.39
C PHE A 171 12.87 -9.98 -0.34
N TYR A 172 12.45 -10.27 0.89
CA TYR A 172 13.38 -10.60 1.96
C TYR A 172 14.11 -11.93 1.72
N LYS A 173 13.47 -12.91 1.08
CA LYS A 173 14.16 -14.14 0.65
C LYS A 173 15.30 -13.85 -0.33
N LYS A 174 15.06 -13.02 -1.35
CA LYS A 174 16.14 -12.64 -2.29
C LYS A 174 17.30 -11.93 -1.60
N ILE A 175 17.03 -11.14 -0.55
CA ILE A 175 18.09 -10.51 0.25
C ILE A 175 18.89 -11.58 1.00
N VAL A 176 18.21 -12.54 1.64
CA VAL A 176 18.87 -13.67 2.31
C VAL A 176 19.75 -14.43 1.32
N ASP A 177 19.22 -14.82 0.16
CA ASP A 177 19.97 -15.54 -0.87
C ASP A 177 21.24 -14.76 -1.29
N LYS A 178 21.12 -13.43 -1.47
CA LYS A 178 22.26 -12.56 -1.83
C LYS A 178 23.36 -12.57 -0.77
N LEU A 179 22.97 -12.50 0.50
CA LEU A 179 23.89 -12.52 1.63
C LEU A 179 24.54 -13.89 1.80
N GLU A 180 23.78 -14.98 1.69
CA GLU A 180 24.28 -16.35 1.77
C GLU A 180 25.30 -16.66 0.65
N MET A 181 24.99 -16.28 -0.59
CA MET A 181 25.94 -16.42 -1.71
C MET A 181 27.25 -15.67 -1.48
N THR A 182 27.16 -14.50 -0.84
CA THR A 182 28.34 -13.67 -0.58
C THR A 182 29.14 -14.18 0.63
N LEU A 183 28.46 -14.77 1.62
CA LEU A 183 29.11 -15.41 2.76
C LEU A 183 30.00 -16.59 2.32
N GLN A 184 29.54 -17.40 1.36
CA GLN A 184 30.30 -18.53 0.83
C GLN A 184 31.67 -18.12 0.25
N GLN A 185 31.81 -16.88 -0.21
CA GLN A 185 33.07 -16.36 -0.77
C GLN A 185 34.19 -16.23 0.27
N TYR A 186 33.86 -16.31 1.57
CA TYR A 186 34.85 -16.34 2.65
C TYR A 186 35.36 -17.76 2.96
N ASP A 187 34.65 -18.79 2.51
CA ASP A 187 35.01 -20.20 2.70
C ASP A 187 35.79 -20.78 1.50
N GLU A 188 35.83 -20.07 0.36
CA GLU A 188 36.55 -20.40 -0.88
C GLU A 188 38.03 -20.00 -0.87
#